data_AF-A0A0F4GHM0-F1
#
_entry.id   AF-A0A0F4GHM0-F1
#
_cell.length_a   1.000
_cell.length_b   1.000
_cell.length_c   1.000
_cell.angle_alpha   90.00
_cell.angle_beta   90.00
_cell.angle_gamma   90.00
#
_symmetry.space_group_name_H-M   'P 1'
#
loop_
_entity.id
_entity.type
_entity.pdbx_description
1 polymer ?
#
loop_
_entity_poly.entity_id
_entity_poly.type
_entity_poly.pdbx_seq_one_letter_code
_entity_poly.pdbx_strand_id
1 'polypeptide(L)'
;MPSAGHYSDMQTLMQNMESLSGWLEQNRQEWSQVQEGIARVERLQGRLASNGSLPQVNGDTQAPLEEDNTTPTITQLQTALSQTTARLSSLERVYNDQLRLQTLYEETLTDTTERIRQFCFEQQTHIIALHRHYTTLLSQARSELVEAQVTHQEWQAGLQRVSEGVRTAMKEREDEVEPWRRKVAALREENRVLRQKVGWQPVTEGEDEEDGYVAEERRPRVE
;
A
#
# COMPACT_ATOMS: atom_id res chain seq x y z
N MET A 1 13.95 -7.02 -12.95
CA MET A 1 13.53 -5.61 -13.08
C MET A 1 12.85 -5.21 -11.79
N PRO A 2 13.38 -4.27 -10.99
CA PRO A 2 12.74 -3.86 -9.74
C PRO A 2 11.45 -3.10 -10.05
N SER A 3 10.36 -3.46 -9.37
CA SER A 3 9.01 -2.94 -9.59
C SER A 3 8.96 -1.41 -9.42
N ALA A 4 8.44 -0.70 -10.43
CA ALA A 4 8.29 0.76 -10.44
C ALA A 4 7.52 1.31 -9.22
N GLY A 5 6.67 0.50 -8.58
CA GLY A 5 5.96 0.88 -7.36
C GLY A 5 6.87 1.05 -6.14
N HIS A 6 7.96 0.27 -6.05
CA HIS A 6 8.87 0.33 -4.90
C HIS A 6 9.65 1.65 -4.84
N TYR A 7 10.03 2.20 -5.99
CA TYR A 7 10.65 3.53 -6.06
C TYR A 7 9.67 4.65 -5.73
N SER A 8 8.40 4.52 -6.17
CA SER A 8 7.37 5.52 -5.83
C SER A 8 7.06 5.54 -4.33
N ASP A 9 6.98 4.36 -3.70
CA ASP A 9 6.70 4.22 -2.27
C ASP A 9 7.86 4.74 -1.41
N MET A 10 9.10 4.39 -1.80
CA MET A 10 10.31 4.90 -1.16
C MET A 10 10.44 6.42 -1.28
N GLN A 11 10.04 7.00 -2.42
CA GLN A 11 10.02 8.45 -2.59
C GLN A 11 8.96 9.13 -1.71
N THR A 12 7.76 8.54 -1.57
CA THR A 12 6.75 9.04 -0.62
C THR A 12 7.20 8.91 0.84
N LEU A 13 7.88 7.83 1.21
CA LEU A 13 8.42 7.68 2.57
C LEU A 13 9.52 8.71 2.86
N MET A 14 10.39 8.99 1.90
CA MET A 14 11.39 10.06 2.04
C MET A 14 10.75 11.43 2.22
N GLN A 15 9.74 11.78 1.41
CA GLN A 15 9.01 13.05 1.54
C GLN A 15 8.30 13.16 2.90
N ASN A 16 7.68 12.07 3.35
CA ASN A 16 7.02 12.03 4.66
C ASN A 16 8.05 12.21 5.80
N MET A 17 9.21 11.56 5.71
CA MET A 17 10.28 11.69 6.69
C MET A 17 10.85 13.11 6.73
N GLU A 18 11.07 13.72 5.57
CA GLU A 18 11.52 15.11 5.46
C GLU A 18 10.48 16.07 6.09
N SER A 19 9.18 15.87 5.79
CA SER A 19 8.10 16.66 6.39
C SER A 19 8.04 16.53 7.91
N LEU A 20 8.14 15.30 8.45
CA LEU A 20 8.13 15.05 9.89
C LEU A 20 9.35 15.66 10.57
N SER A 21 10.51 15.62 9.90
CA SER A 21 11.72 16.27 10.42
C SER A 21 11.55 17.80 10.49
N GLY A 22 10.89 18.41 9.50
CA GLY A 22 10.53 19.83 9.52
C GLY A 22 9.58 20.17 10.67
N TRP A 23 8.56 19.33 10.91
CA TRP A 23 7.63 19.50 12.03
C TRP A 23 8.28 19.36 13.40
N LEU A 24 9.26 18.46 13.54
CA LEU A 24 10.04 18.31 14.78
C LEU A 24 10.94 19.52 15.03
N GLU A 25 11.59 20.03 13.99
CA GLU A 25 12.42 21.24 14.09
C GLU A 25 11.56 22.46 14.45
N GLN A 26 10.38 22.61 13.85
CA GLN A 26 9.43 23.65 14.19
C GLN A 26 8.94 23.53 15.64
N ASN A 27 8.55 22.33 16.09
CA ASN A 27 8.16 22.11 17.49
C ASN A 27 9.28 22.48 18.46
N ARG A 28 10.54 22.17 18.12
CA ARG A 28 11.68 22.55 18.95
C ARG A 28 11.84 24.06 19.06
N GLN A 29 11.64 24.79 17.96
CA GLN A 29 11.69 26.26 17.94
C GLN A 29 10.52 26.90 18.70
N GLU A 30 9.32 26.35 18.57
CA GLU A 30 8.15 26.78 19.34
C GLU A 30 8.39 26.54 20.84
N TRP A 31 8.95 25.39 21.21
CA TRP A 31 9.29 25.09 22.59
C TRP A 31 10.37 26.01 23.16
N SER A 32 11.40 26.35 22.37
CA SER A 32 12.40 27.33 22.80
C SER A 32 11.79 28.72 22.99
N GLN A 33 10.87 29.14 22.12
CA GLN A 33 10.15 30.41 22.28
C GLN A 33 9.26 30.42 23.53
N VAL A 34 8.57 29.33 23.82
CA VAL A 34 7.78 29.16 25.05
C VAL A 34 8.68 29.22 26.27
N GLN A 35 9.83 28.54 26.26
CA GLN A 35 10.79 28.56 27.36
C GLN A 35 11.37 29.97 27.58
N GLU A 36 11.67 30.71 26.52
CA GLU A 36 12.06 32.12 26.61
C GLU A 36 10.92 33.01 27.15
N GLY A 37 9.68 32.73 26.76
CA GLY A 37 8.48 33.37 27.30
C GLY A 37 8.34 33.16 28.80
N ILE A 38 8.48 31.91 29.26
CA ILE A 38 8.44 31.54 30.67
C ILE A 38 9.58 32.21 31.43
N ALA A 39 10.82 32.19 30.91
CA ALA A 39 11.95 32.87 31.55
C ALA A 39 11.76 34.39 31.64
N ARG A 40 11.09 35.03 30.66
CA ARG A 40 10.71 36.45 30.75
C ARG A 40 9.66 36.70 31.84
N VAL A 41 8.65 35.84 31.93
CA VAL A 41 7.61 35.92 32.97
C VAL A 41 8.21 35.67 34.36
N GLU A 42 9.10 34.70 34.51
CA GLU A 42 9.79 34.41 35.76
C GLU A 42 10.70 35.57 36.19
N ARG A 43 11.37 36.28 35.26
CA ARG A 43 12.09 37.51 35.59
C ARG A 43 11.16 38.64 36.03
N LEU A 44 9.98 38.77 35.43
CA LEU A 44 8.98 39.76 35.86
C LEU A 44 8.39 39.40 37.23
N GLN A 45 8.04 38.14 37.44
CA GLN A 45 7.49 37.61 38.68
C GLN A 45 8.51 37.61 39.81
N GLY A 46 9.78 37.29 39.52
CA GLY A 46 10.91 37.39 40.45
C GLY A 46 11.20 38.84 40.87
N ARG A 47 10.98 39.82 39.98
CA ARG A 47 11.01 41.25 40.35
C ARG A 47 9.83 41.67 41.22
N LEU A 48 8.64 41.10 41.02
CA LEU A 48 7.49 41.30 41.91
C LEU A 48 7.65 40.60 43.28
N ALA A 49 8.30 39.43 43.32
CA ALA A 49 8.50 38.67 44.56
C ALA A 49 9.69 39.18 45.39
N SER A 50 10.72 39.78 44.77
CA SER A 50 11.88 40.34 45.47
C SER A 50 11.72 41.81 45.88
N ASN A 51 10.88 42.60 45.19
CA ASN A 51 10.54 43.97 45.58
C ASN A 51 9.07 44.06 45.96
N GLY A 52 8.75 43.63 47.17
CA GLY A 52 7.46 43.84 47.82
C GLY A 52 7.18 45.32 48.17
N SER A 53 7.45 46.26 47.26
CA SER A 53 7.05 47.66 47.41
C SER A 53 6.34 48.13 46.16
N LEU A 54 5.02 48.38 46.27
CA LEU A 54 4.41 49.37 45.39
C LEU A 54 5.16 50.69 45.60
N PRO A 55 5.50 51.45 44.54
CA PRO A 55 6.03 52.79 44.71
C PRO A 55 4.90 53.67 45.28
N GLN A 56 4.88 53.82 46.61
CA GLN A 56 4.18 54.93 47.25
C GLN A 56 4.93 56.21 46.87
N VAL A 57 4.30 56.99 46.00
CA VAL A 57 4.67 58.38 45.75
C VAL A 57 3.85 59.24 46.69
N ASN A 58 4.54 60.17 47.35
CA ASN A 58 4.13 61.20 48.29
C ASN A 58 3.97 60.79 49.76
N GLY A 59 4.91 61.29 50.55
CA GLY A 59 4.83 61.33 52.00
C GLY A 59 3.86 62.40 52.50
N ASP A 60 3.39 62.19 53.73
CA ASP A 60 3.40 63.23 54.74
C ASP A 60 3.29 62.58 56.14
N THR A 61 3.82 63.32 57.09
CA THR A 61 4.26 62.98 58.45
C THR A 61 3.15 62.86 59.52
N GLN A 62 3.29 61.86 60.39
CA GLN A 62 3.26 61.91 61.88
C GLN A 62 1.97 62.19 62.70
N ALA A 63 1.75 61.25 63.66
CA ALA A 63 1.17 61.35 65.03
C ALA A 63 -0.37 61.32 65.21
N PRO A 64 -0.89 61.10 66.45
CA PRO A 64 -0.63 60.02 67.42
C PRO A 64 -1.93 59.34 67.95
N LEU A 65 -1.74 58.26 68.73
CA LEU A 65 -2.69 57.51 69.56
C LEU A 65 -3.87 58.35 70.12
N GLU A 66 -5.12 58.00 69.81
CA GLU A 66 -6.27 58.12 70.72
C GLU A 66 -7.31 57.02 70.44
N GLU A 67 -7.89 56.53 71.53
CA GLU A 67 -9.01 55.60 71.60
C GLU A 67 -10.22 56.20 70.90
N ASP A 68 -10.71 55.57 69.83
CA ASP A 68 -12.03 55.91 69.31
C ASP A 68 -12.86 54.66 69.13
N ASN A 69 -14.05 54.69 69.75
CA ASN A 69 -15.18 53.84 69.44
C ASN A 69 -15.32 53.74 67.92
N THR A 70 -14.87 52.63 67.33
CA THR A 70 -14.83 52.47 65.87
C THR A 70 -16.21 52.10 65.33
N THR A 71 -17.21 52.97 65.55
CA THR A 71 -18.26 53.10 64.53
C THR A 71 -17.56 53.69 63.31
N PRO A 72 -17.38 52.92 62.22
CA PRO A 72 -16.65 53.40 61.07
C PRO A 72 -17.30 54.69 60.56
N THR A 73 -16.48 55.71 60.34
CA THR A 73 -16.98 56.99 59.82
C THR A 73 -17.64 56.75 58.45
N ILE A 74 -18.70 57.50 58.13
CA ILE A 74 -19.47 57.33 56.88
C ILE A 74 -18.56 57.29 55.64
N THR A 75 -17.47 58.05 55.66
CA THR A 75 -16.45 58.08 54.61
C THR A 75 -15.65 56.79 54.49
N GLN A 76 -15.32 56.13 55.61
CA GLN A 76 -14.64 54.83 55.63
C GLN A 76 -15.54 53.73 55.06
N LEU A 77 -16.84 53.75 55.41
CA LEU A 77 -17.83 52.83 54.84
C LEU A 77 -18.02 53.06 53.34
N GLN A 78 -18.10 54.31 52.89
CA GLN A 78 -18.20 54.66 51.47
C GLN A 78 -16.96 54.20 50.69
N THR A 79 -15.77 54.37 51.28
CA THR A 79 -14.51 53.92 50.66
C THR A 79 -14.47 52.39 50.56
N ALA A 80 -14.83 51.69 51.64
CA ALA A 80 -14.92 50.23 51.66
C ALA A 80 -15.94 49.70 50.64
N LEU A 81 -17.12 50.33 50.54
CA LEU A 81 -18.14 49.97 49.56
C LEU A 81 -17.66 50.19 48.12
N SER A 82 -16.97 51.29 47.84
CA SER A 82 -16.39 51.54 46.53
C SER A 82 -15.31 50.51 46.16
N GLN A 83 -14.48 50.11 47.12
CA GLN A 83 -13.45 49.09 46.94
C GLN A 83 -14.04 47.70 46.72
N THR A 84 -15.08 47.32 47.48
CA THR A 84 -15.75 46.03 47.28
C THR A 84 -16.50 46.00 45.95
N THR A 85 -17.13 47.10 45.54
CA THR A 85 -17.81 47.21 44.24
C THR A 85 -16.79 47.12 43.08
N ALA A 86 -15.65 47.80 43.21
CA ALA A 86 -14.56 47.69 42.24
C ALA A 86 -14.03 46.24 42.15
N ARG A 87 -13.85 45.56 43.29
CA ARG A 87 -13.43 44.17 43.34
C ARG A 87 -14.48 43.21 42.78
N LEU A 88 -15.76 43.46 43.02
CA LEU A 88 -16.85 42.65 42.50
C LEU A 88 -16.91 42.77 40.98
N SER A 89 -16.81 44.00 40.44
CA SER A 89 -16.76 44.20 38.99
C SER A 89 -15.52 43.59 38.32
N SER A 90 -14.37 43.54 39.00
CA SER A 90 -13.19 42.87 38.45
C SER A 90 -13.34 41.34 38.47
N LEU A 91 -13.93 40.78 39.53
CA LEU A 91 -14.23 39.36 39.62
C LEU A 91 -15.25 38.93 38.56
N GLU A 92 -16.29 39.74 38.33
CA GLU A 92 -17.28 39.49 37.28
C GLU A 92 -16.65 39.47 35.89
N ARG A 93 -15.71 40.38 35.60
CA ARG A 93 -14.99 40.37 34.31
C ARG A 93 -14.18 39.08 34.15
N VAL A 94 -13.40 38.71 35.16
CA VAL A 94 -12.60 37.47 35.13
C VAL A 94 -13.49 36.24 35.00
N TYR A 95 -14.62 36.21 35.70
CA TYR A 95 -15.58 35.11 35.60
C TYR A 95 -16.17 34.98 34.19
N ASN A 96 -16.59 36.09 33.57
CA ASN A 96 -17.09 36.10 32.21
C ASN A 96 -16.01 35.67 31.19
N ASP A 97 -14.77 36.11 31.38
CA ASP A 97 -13.64 35.70 30.52
C ASP A 97 -13.34 34.20 30.65
N GLN A 98 -13.35 33.67 31.88
CA GLN A 98 -13.18 32.23 32.12
C GLN A 98 -14.31 31.41 31.52
N LEU A 99 -15.57 31.85 31.68
CA LEU A 99 -16.73 31.19 31.09
C LEU A 99 -16.60 31.15 29.56
N ARG A 100 -16.22 32.27 28.94
CA ARG A 100 -15.97 32.34 27.49
C ARG A 100 -14.87 31.37 27.06
N LEU A 101 -13.77 31.34 27.80
CA LEU A 101 -12.65 30.46 27.47
C LEU A 101 -13.05 28.98 27.60
N GLN A 102 -13.82 28.63 28.63
CA GLN A 102 -14.36 27.28 28.80
C GLN A 102 -15.25 26.88 27.63
N THR A 103 -16.17 27.74 27.20
CA THR A 103 -17.04 27.44 26.05
C THR A 103 -16.24 27.21 24.76
N LEU A 104 -15.16 27.97 24.54
CA LEU A 104 -14.30 27.81 23.37
C LEU A 104 -13.51 26.48 23.43
N TYR A 105 -13.03 26.09 24.61
CA TYR A 105 -12.40 24.78 24.77
C TYR A 105 -13.38 23.64 24.55
N GLU A 106 -14.61 23.74 25.06
CA GLU A 106 -15.64 22.73 24.85
C GLU A 106 -16.00 22.58 23.36
N GLU A 107 -16.15 23.71 22.64
CA GLU A 107 -16.42 23.71 21.20
C GLU A 107 -15.26 23.08 20.40
N THR A 108 -14.02 23.50 20.67
CA THR A 108 -12.83 22.98 19.96
C THR A 108 -12.57 21.52 20.28
N LEU A 109 -12.75 21.07 21.53
CA LEU A 109 -12.65 19.65 21.89
C LEU A 109 -13.73 18.83 21.19
N THR A 110 -14.95 19.37 21.06
CA THR A 110 -16.03 18.69 20.35
C THR A 110 -15.72 18.55 18.85
N ASP A 111 -15.28 19.62 18.19
CA ASP A 111 -14.91 19.60 16.76
C ASP A 111 -13.72 18.65 16.49
N THR A 112 -12.66 18.74 17.31
CA THR A 112 -11.49 17.86 17.17
C THR A 112 -11.85 16.39 17.40
N THR A 113 -12.69 16.09 18.39
CA THR A 113 -13.15 14.71 18.65
C THR A 113 -13.99 14.17 17.48
N GLU A 114 -14.84 15.02 16.87
CA GLU A 114 -15.61 14.63 15.69
C GLU A 114 -14.70 14.32 14.51
N ARG A 115 -13.72 15.18 14.23
CA ARG A 115 -12.73 14.97 13.17
C ARG A 115 -11.91 13.70 13.38
N ILE A 116 -11.50 13.41 14.62
CA ILE A 116 -10.78 12.17 14.94
C ILE A 116 -11.69 10.95 14.69
N ARG A 117 -12.95 10.99 15.13
CA ARG A 117 -13.90 9.90 14.88
C ARG A 117 -14.12 9.66 13.38
N GLN A 118 -14.29 10.73 12.61
CA GLN A 118 -14.44 10.65 11.17
C GLN A 118 -13.18 10.08 10.49
N PHE A 119 -12.00 10.58 10.86
CA PHE A 119 -10.72 10.09 10.34
C PHE A 119 -10.53 8.58 10.62
N CYS A 120 -10.80 8.13 11.85
CA CYS A 120 -10.72 6.72 12.20
C CYS A 120 -11.68 5.85 11.37
N PHE A 121 -12.90 6.34 11.12
CA PHE A 121 -13.88 5.63 10.30
C PHE A 121 -13.45 5.54 8.83
N GLU A 122 -12.96 6.66 8.26
CA GLU A 122 -12.45 6.71 6.89
C GLU A 122 -11.23 5.81 6.72
N GLN A 123 -10.30 5.84 7.68
CA GLN A 123 -9.12 4.99 7.66
C GLN A 123 -9.49 3.50 7.75
N GLN A 124 -10.42 3.13 8.63
CA GLN A 124 -10.90 1.75 8.72
C GLN A 124 -11.57 1.30 7.42
N THR A 125 -12.36 2.18 6.80
CA THR A 125 -13.01 1.91 5.51
C THR A 125 -11.96 1.69 4.41
N HIS A 126 -10.91 2.51 4.36
CA HIS A 126 -9.81 2.37 3.42
C HIS A 126 -9.05 1.05 3.62
N ILE A 127 -8.73 0.67 4.86
CA ILE A 127 -8.07 -0.60 5.18
C ILE A 127 -8.92 -1.78 4.71
N ILE A 128 -10.22 -1.76 4.98
CA ILE A 128 -11.14 -2.81 4.53
C ILE A 128 -11.19 -2.87 3.00
N ALA A 129 -11.25 -1.73 2.31
CA ALA A 129 -11.25 -1.67 0.85
C ALA A 129 -9.96 -2.27 0.27
N LEU A 130 -8.81 -1.96 0.86
CA LEU A 130 -7.52 -2.50 0.46
C LEU A 130 -7.47 -4.02 0.63
N HIS A 131 -7.89 -4.55 1.79
CA HIS A 131 -7.96 -5.99 1.99
C HIS A 131 -8.88 -6.68 0.98
N ARG A 132 -10.07 -6.12 0.74
CA ARG A 132 -11.01 -6.65 -0.27
C ARG A 132 -10.40 -6.65 -1.67
N HIS A 133 -9.70 -5.58 -2.04
CA HIS A 133 -9.03 -5.47 -3.33
C HIS A 133 -7.96 -6.56 -3.49
N TYR A 134 -7.07 -6.73 -2.51
CA TYR A 134 -6.04 -7.76 -2.57
C TYR A 134 -6.60 -9.19 -2.53
N THR A 135 -7.64 -9.45 -1.74
CA THR A 135 -8.32 -10.75 -1.75
C THR A 135 -8.92 -11.04 -3.13
N THR A 136 -9.53 -10.03 -3.76
CA THR A 136 -10.09 -10.18 -5.11
C THR A 136 -8.99 -10.47 -6.13
N LEU A 137 -7.89 -9.70 -6.11
CA LEU A 137 -6.75 -9.90 -7.00
C LEU A 137 -6.13 -11.30 -6.83
N LEU A 138 -5.99 -11.76 -5.58
CA LEU A 138 -5.45 -13.10 -5.30
C LEU A 138 -6.40 -14.21 -5.78
N SER A 139 -7.71 -14.01 -5.63
CA SER A 139 -8.71 -14.95 -6.16
C SER A 139 -8.67 -15.01 -7.69
N GLN A 140 -8.50 -13.85 -8.35
CA GLN A 140 -8.39 -13.74 -9.79
C GLN A 140 -7.12 -14.44 -10.32
N ALA A 141 -5.96 -14.16 -9.73
CA ALA A 141 -4.71 -14.82 -10.12
C ALA A 141 -4.78 -16.34 -9.93
N ARG A 142 -5.47 -16.81 -8.88
CA ARG A 142 -5.72 -18.25 -8.68
C ARG A 142 -6.63 -18.82 -9.76
N SER A 143 -7.71 -18.14 -10.15
CA SER A 143 -8.58 -18.60 -11.23
C SER A 143 -7.85 -18.65 -12.58
N GLU A 144 -7.05 -17.62 -12.90
CA GLU A 144 -6.26 -17.56 -14.12
C GLU A 144 -5.23 -18.70 -14.18
N LEU A 145 -4.59 -19.02 -13.06
CA LEU A 145 -3.67 -20.16 -12.98
C LEU A 145 -4.39 -21.50 -13.19
N VAL A 146 -5.57 -21.68 -12.59
CA VAL A 146 -6.37 -22.89 -12.80
C VAL A 146 -6.81 -23.02 -14.26
N GLU A 147 -7.24 -21.92 -14.88
CA GLU A 147 -7.61 -21.89 -16.30
C GLU A 147 -6.42 -22.21 -17.21
N ALA A 148 -5.24 -21.65 -16.93
CA ALA A 148 -4.01 -21.98 -17.66
C ALA A 148 -3.62 -23.45 -17.50
N GLN A 149 -3.83 -24.05 -16.33
CA GLN A 149 -3.60 -25.48 -16.11
C GLN A 149 -4.59 -26.33 -16.90
N VAL A 150 -5.88 -25.99 -16.88
CA VAL A 150 -6.92 -26.71 -17.63
C VAL A 150 -6.63 -26.67 -19.12
N THR A 151 -6.36 -25.49 -19.68
CA THR A 151 -6.01 -25.35 -21.11
C THR A 151 -4.75 -26.13 -21.48
N HIS A 152 -3.72 -26.15 -20.61
CA HIS A 152 -2.53 -26.97 -20.82
C HIS A 152 -2.86 -28.47 -20.84
N GLN A 153 -3.70 -28.95 -19.91
CA GLN A 153 -4.14 -30.34 -19.87
C GLN A 153 -4.95 -30.72 -21.12
N GLU A 154 -5.82 -29.84 -21.59
CA GLU A 154 -6.57 -30.03 -22.84
C GLU A 154 -5.64 -30.15 -24.05
N TRP A 155 -4.60 -29.30 -24.12
CA TRP A 155 -3.60 -29.37 -25.18
C TRP A 155 -2.77 -30.66 -25.11
N GLN A 156 -2.36 -31.08 -23.91
CA GLN A 156 -1.65 -32.34 -23.70
C GLN A 156 -2.51 -33.53 -24.13
N ALA A 157 -3.80 -33.56 -23.75
CA ALA A 157 -4.74 -34.59 -24.17
C ALA A 157 -4.96 -34.58 -25.69
N GLY A 158 -5.08 -33.40 -26.30
CA GLY A 158 -5.18 -33.24 -27.75
C GLY A 158 -3.96 -33.80 -28.49
N LEU A 159 -2.74 -33.47 -28.01
CA LEU A 159 -1.50 -33.99 -28.57
C LEU A 159 -1.39 -35.51 -28.42
N GLN A 160 -1.79 -36.07 -27.28
CA GLN A 160 -1.84 -37.51 -27.07
C GLN A 160 -2.74 -38.19 -28.11
N ARG A 161 -3.97 -37.69 -28.31
CA ARG A 161 -4.90 -38.21 -29.33
C ARG A 161 -4.32 -38.14 -30.75
N VAL A 162 -3.67 -37.03 -31.12
CA VAL A 162 -3.02 -36.91 -32.43
C VAL A 162 -1.85 -37.89 -32.54
N SER A 163 -1.03 -38.05 -31.50
CA SER A 163 0.09 -38.99 -31.51
C SER A 163 -0.38 -40.45 -31.65
N GLU A 164 -1.48 -40.81 -31.00
CA GLU A 164 -2.14 -42.11 -31.13
C GLU A 164 -2.73 -42.29 -32.53
N GLY A 165 -3.38 -41.26 -33.07
CA GLY A 165 -3.89 -41.22 -34.45
C GLY A 165 -2.79 -41.42 -35.50
N VAL A 166 -1.63 -40.79 -35.33
CA VAL A 166 -0.48 -40.96 -36.23
C VAL A 166 0.09 -42.37 -36.12
N ARG A 167 0.24 -42.91 -34.90
CA ARG A 167 0.74 -44.28 -34.70
C ARG A 167 -0.21 -45.33 -35.29
N THR A 168 -1.51 -45.14 -35.13
CA THR A 168 -2.53 -46.03 -35.72
C THR A 168 -2.52 -45.94 -37.24
N ALA A 169 -2.52 -44.74 -37.83
CA ALA A 169 -2.43 -44.56 -39.28
C ALA A 169 -1.12 -45.14 -39.88
N MET A 170 0.01 -45.02 -39.18
CA MET A 170 1.27 -45.63 -39.62
C MET A 170 1.19 -47.16 -39.58
N LYS A 171 0.59 -47.74 -38.54
CA LYS A 171 0.35 -49.20 -38.47
C LYS A 171 -0.57 -49.68 -39.56
N GLU A 172 -1.68 -48.98 -39.82
CA GLU A 172 -2.61 -49.32 -40.90
C GLU A 172 -1.91 -49.29 -42.26
N ARG A 173 -1.07 -48.28 -42.52
CA ARG A 173 -0.25 -48.22 -43.73
C ARG A 173 0.76 -49.37 -43.81
N GLU A 174 1.42 -49.71 -42.70
CA GLU A 174 2.33 -50.86 -42.65
C GLU A 174 1.58 -52.16 -42.96
N ASP A 175 0.42 -52.37 -42.34
CA ASP A 175 -0.45 -53.53 -42.55
C ASP A 175 -0.97 -53.62 -43.99
N GLU A 176 -1.24 -52.50 -44.66
CA GLU A 176 -1.61 -52.45 -46.09
C GLU A 176 -0.45 -52.83 -47.01
N VAL A 177 0.77 -52.40 -46.69
CA VAL A 177 1.95 -52.59 -47.56
C VAL A 177 2.61 -53.96 -47.36
N GLU A 178 2.58 -54.50 -46.15
CA GLU A 178 3.15 -55.79 -45.76
C GLU A 178 2.71 -57.00 -46.63
N PRO A 179 1.42 -57.20 -46.98
CA PRO A 179 1.02 -58.31 -47.86
C PRO A 179 1.63 -58.18 -49.26
N TRP A 180 1.76 -56.97 -49.78
CA TRP A 180 2.41 -56.72 -51.08
C TRP A 180 3.92 -56.96 -50.99
N ARG A 181 4.59 -56.52 -49.93
CA ARG A 181 6.02 -56.85 -49.69
C ARG A 181 6.25 -58.36 -49.65
N ARG A 182 5.43 -59.09 -48.90
CA ARG A 182 5.52 -60.56 -48.81
C ARG A 182 5.30 -61.23 -50.16
N LYS A 183 4.29 -60.78 -50.93
CA LYS A 183 4.01 -61.32 -52.26
C LYS A 183 5.15 -61.07 -53.24
N VAL A 184 5.72 -59.85 -53.24
CA VAL A 184 6.87 -59.52 -54.08
C VAL A 184 8.10 -60.35 -53.68
N ALA A 185 8.37 -60.51 -52.38
CA ALA A 185 9.47 -61.35 -51.90
C ALA A 185 9.29 -62.83 -52.31
N ALA A 186 8.08 -63.38 -52.18
CA ALA A 186 7.77 -64.74 -52.63
C ALA A 186 7.95 -64.91 -54.14
N LEU A 187 7.50 -63.93 -54.94
CA LEU A 187 7.69 -63.94 -56.39
C LEU A 187 9.17 -63.81 -56.78
N ARG A 188 9.97 -63.04 -56.03
CA ARG A 188 11.43 -62.96 -56.25
C ARG A 188 12.11 -64.30 -55.97
N GLU A 189 11.76 -64.97 -54.87
CA GLU A 189 12.28 -66.29 -54.54
C GLU A 189 11.88 -67.34 -55.59
N GLU A 190 10.62 -67.33 -56.04
CA GLU A 190 10.16 -68.19 -57.12
C GLU A 190 10.94 -67.92 -58.43
N ASN A 191 11.11 -66.65 -58.80
CA ASN A 191 11.89 -66.25 -59.98
C ASN A 191 13.34 -66.73 -59.90
N ARG A 192 13.96 -66.61 -58.72
CA ARG A 192 15.31 -67.11 -58.44
C ARG A 192 15.40 -68.62 -58.65
N VAL A 193 14.47 -69.38 -58.09
CA VAL A 193 14.42 -70.85 -58.24
C VAL A 193 14.15 -71.26 -59.70
N LEU A 194 13.26 -70.55 -60.40
CA LEU A 194 12.97 -70.82 -61.81
C LEU A 194 14.17 -70.53 -62.72
N ARG A 195 14.88 -69.42 -62.51
CA ARG A 195 16.11 -69.09 -63.25
C ARG A 195 17.19 -70.14 -63.02
N GLN A 196 17.36 -70.59 -61.77
CA GLN A 196 18.30 -71.67 -61.43
C GLN A 196 17.97 -72.97 -62.19
N LYS A 197 16.69 -73.32 -62.33
CA LYS A 197 16.26 -74.53 -63.06
C LYS A 197 16.46 -74.43 -64.58
N VAL A 198 16.41 -73.23 -65.16
CA VAL A 198 16.62 -72.99 -66.60
C VAL A 198 18.11 -72.76 -66.94
N GLY A 199 18.98 -72.69 -65.93
CA GLY A 199 20.42 -72.46 -66.10
C GLY A 199 20.79 -71.01 -66.38
N TRP A 200 19.88 -70.07 -66.10
CA TRP A 200 20.18 -68.64 -66.15
C TRP A 200 20.84 -68.19 -64.85
N GLN A 201 21.79 -67.24 -64.93
CA GLN A 201 22.44 -66.71 -63.72
C GLN A 201 21.39 -66.11 -62.78
N PRO A 202 21.50 -66.36 -61.46
CA PRO A 202 20.62 -65.75 -60.48
C PRO A 202 20.85 -64.24 -60.48
N VAL A 203 19.78 -63.46 -60.56
CA VAL A 203 19.84 -62.01 -60.37
C VAL A 203 20.28 -61.77 -58.93
N THR A 204 21.38 -61.06 -58.74
CA THR A 204 21.87 -60.65 -57.43
C THR A 204 20.88 -59.66 -56.81
N GLU A 205 20.58 -59.85 -55.52
CA GLU A 205 19.55 -59.13 -54.76
C GLU A 205 19.74 -57.60 -54.64
N GLY A 206 20.67 -57.00 -55.39
CA GLY A 206 21.02 -55.57 -55.32
C GLY A 206 20.92 -54.79 -56.65
N GLU A 207 20.57 -55.40 -57.78
CA GLU A 207 20.54 -54.67 -59.08
C GLU A 207 19.18 -53.99 -59.38
N ASP A 208 18.08 -54.35 -58.71
CA ASP A 208 16.74 -53.79 -59.00
C ASP A 208 16.28 -52.68 -58.01
N GLU A 209 17.08 -52.32 -56.99
CA GLU A 209 16.72 -51.20 -56.09
C GLU A 209 17.03 -49.82 -56.68
N GLU A 210 17.84 -49.71 -57.74
CA GLU A 210 18.28 -48.42 -58.30
C GLU A 210 17.34 -47.84 -59.38
N ASP A 211 16.52 -48.64 -60.06
CA ASP A 211 15.79 -48.17 -61.27
C ASP A 211 14.30 -47.82 -61.06
N GLY A 212 13.81 -47.75 -59.81
CA GLY A 212 12.36 -47.71 -59.54
C GLY A 212 11.74 -46.41 -59.03
N TYR A 213 12.50 -45.45 -58.49
CA TYR A 213 11.92 -44.24 -57.88
C TYR A 213 12.74 -42.98 -58.21
N VAL A 214 12.59 -42.50 -59.44
CA VAL A 214 12.74 -41.05 -59.69
C VAL A 214 11.49 -40.40 -59.07
N ALA A 215 11.59 -40.06 -57.79
CA ALA A 215 10.62 -39.19 -57.14
C ALA A 215 10.67 -37.84 -57.88
N GLU A 216 9.68 -37.60 -58.74
CA GLU A 216 9.41 -36.29 -59.31
C GLU A 216 9.37 -35.28 -58.17
N GLU A 217 10.39 -34.42 -58.15
CA GLU A 217 10.57 -33.31 -57.24
C GLU A 217 9.36 -32.37 -57.38
N ARG A 218 8.32 -32.60 -56.56
CA ARG A 218 7.20 -31.67 -56.45
C ARG A 218 7.72 -30.35 -55.88
N ARG A 219 8.06 -29.43 -56.78
CA ARG A 219 8.32 -28.03 -56.45
C ARG A 219 7.14 -27.47 -55.63
N PRO A 220 7.39 -26.74 -54.54
CA PRO A 220 6.32 -26.08 -53.82
C PRO A 220 5.70 -25.00 -54.73
N ARG A 221 4.38 -25.07 -54.89
CA ARG A 221 3.59 -24.02 -55.53
C ARG A 221 3.60 -22.81 -54.59
N VAL A 222 4.27 -21.76 -55.04
CA VAL A 222 4.19 -20.42 -54.43
C VAL A 222 2.84 -19.83 -54.83
N GLU A 223 1.97 -19.63 -53.86
CA GLU A 223 0.89 -18.62 -53.87
C GLU A 223 0.90 -17.90 -52.52
#